data_AF-A0A960QPH4-F1
#
_entry.id   AF-A0A960QPH4-F1
#
_cell.length_a   1.000
_cell.length_b   1.000
_cell.length_c   1.000
_cell.angle_alpha   90.00
_cell.angle_beta   90.00
_cell.angle_gamma   90.00
#
_symmetry.space_group_name_H-M   'P 1'
#
loop_
_entity.id
_entity.type
_entity.pdbx_description
1 polymer ?
#
loop_
_entity_poly.entity_id
_entity_poly.type
_entity_poly.pdbx_seq_one_letter_code
_entity_poly.pdbx_strand_id
1 'polypeptide(L)'
;MKFQPIFLALWLVTPSTLFADDPEVIPESLPSGVIARVGDFEVPYEWFLNEFRSTFFRHAQSSNVRQEVFDPFLEKMTLYELARTSGVGEDAAFQQELQQKIDGMKAFMDYQLAMARIGLYNQAYIKAEGIDPAKVTVTDEELQSFLAEEGNAFPGALPDSLGELQPHVKEMLSQRLASLKVAEAVKNLVRKKREDLKIEVQQSLIDSVPLPEMKGTPPPGMKGVARRFTV
;
A
#
# COMPACT_ATOMS: atom_id res chain seq x y z
N MET A 1 -2.93 17.43 -9.33
CA MET A 1 -4.16 17.25 -8.51
C MET A 1 -3.76 16.51 -7.24
N LYS A 2 -4.07 17.06 -6.06
CA LYS A 2 -3.78 16.44 -4.77
C LYS A 2 -4.88 15.40 -4.49
N PHE A 3 -4.55 14.11 -4.47
CA PHE A 3 -5.45 13.09 -3.95
C PHE A 3 -5.44 13.19 -2.43
N GLN A 4 -6.45 13.82 -1.87
CA GLN A 4 -6.82 13.56 -0.49
C GLN A 4 -7.60 12.24 -0.47
N PRO A 5 -7.31 11.32 0.45
CA PRO A 5 -8.22 10.21 0.70
C PRO A 5 -9.51 10.79 1.29
N ILE A 6 -10.57 10.80 0.49
CA ILE A 6 -11.91 11.13 0.96
C ILE A 6 -12.37 9.94 1.80
N PHE A 7 -12.08 10.00 3.10
CA PHE A 7 -12.83 9.22 4.07
C PHE A 7 -14.24 9.80 4.11
N LEU A 8 -15.16 9.16 3.41
CA LEU A 8 -16.59 9.42 3.51
C LEU A 8 -17.09 8.90 4.87
N ALA A 9 -16.89 9.70 5.92
CA ALA A 9 -17.62 9.55 7.17
C ALA A 9 -18.93 10.34 7.04
N LEU A 10 -19.95 9.73 6.44
CA LEU A 10 -21.28 10.31 6.42
C LEU A 10 -21.93 10.06 7.79
N TRP A 11 -21.99 11.10 8.61
CA TRP A 11 -22.78 11.13 9.83
C TRP A 11 -24.26 11.30 9.45
N LEU A 12 -25.08 10.30 9.78
CA LEU A 12 -26.53 10.45 9.87
C LEU A 12 -26.99 9.94 11.22
N VAL A 13 -27.28 10.89 12.11
CA VAL A 13 -28.00 10.64 13.36
C VAL A 13 -29.48 10.65 13.02
N THR A 14 -30.16 9.51 13.14
CA THR A 14 -31.61 9.48 13.29
C THR A 14 -32.02 8.51 14.38
N PRO A 15 -32.94 8.91 15.29
CA PRO A 15 -33.40 8.05 16.36
C PRO A 15 -34.30 6.94 15.80
N SER A 16 -34.11 5.75 16.35
CA SER A 16 -34.85 4.53 16.08
C SER A 16 -36.33 4.69 16.41
N THR A 17 -37.22 4.22 15.53
CA THR A 17 -38.44 3.45 15.85
C THR A 17 -39.25 3.22 14.58
N LEU A 18 -40.02 2.13 14.57
CA LEU A 18 -40.97 1.65 13.55
C LEU A 18 -40.32 0.64 12.56
N PHE A 19 -40.67 -0.65 12.50
CA PHE A 19 -41.97 -1.30 12.71
C PHE A 19 -41.82 -2.78 13.16
N ALA A 20 -42.70 -3.20 14.07
CA ALA A 20 -43.28 -4.55 14.16
C ALA A 20 -44.56 -4.55 13.28
N ASP A 21 -45.09 -5.60 12.66
CA ASP A 21 -45.24 -7.02 12.98
C ASP A 21 -45.44 -7.84 11.68
N ASP A 22 -44.82 -9.03 11.61
CA ASP A 22 -45.44 -10.32 11.20
C ASP A 22 -44.42 -11.45 11.50
N PRO A 23 -44.79 -12.58 12.14
CA PRO A 23 -43.82 -13.62 12.47
C PRO A 23 -43.52 -14.48 11.25
N GLU A 24 -42.55 -14.04 10.45
CA GLU A 24 -41.95 -14.88 9.43
C GLU A 24 -41.27 -16.08 10.12
N VAL A 25 -41.52 -17.28 9.62
CA VAL A 25 -40.95 -18.53 10.13
C VAL A 25 -39.43 -18.47 9.96
N ILE A 26 -38.71 -18.08 11.02
CA ILE A 26 -37.25 -17.99 11.03
C ILE A 26 -36.68 -19.42 10.94
N PRO A 27 -35.96 -19.78 9.86
CA PRO A 27 -35.37 -21.11 9.78
C PRO A 27 -34.31 -21.32 10.87
N GLU A 28 -34.26 -22.57 11.35
CA GLU A 28 -33.20 -23.15 12.19
C GLU A 28 -31.84 -22.64 11.76
N SER A 29 -31.05 -22.12 12.71
CA SER A 29 -29.61 -21.81 12.64
C SER A 29 -29.03 -21.39 11.27
N LEU A 30 -28.42 -20.21 11.22
CA LEU A 30 -27.71 -19.74 10.02
C LEU A 30 -26.74 -20.81 9.44
N PRO A 31 -26.60 -20.90 8.10
CA PRO A 31 -25.64 -21.79 7.46
C PRO A 31 -24.21 -21.57 7.96
N SER A 32 -23.38 -22.62 7.90
CA SER A 32 -21.97 -22.52 8.29
C SER A 32 -21.25 -21.44 7.46
N GLY A 33 -20.57 -20.51 8.15
CA GLY A 33 -19.86 -19.40 7.50
C GLY A 33 -20.72 -18.16 7.23
N VAL A 34 -21.98 -18.14 7.64
CA VAL A 34 -22.85 -16.96 7.62
C VAL A 34 -22.93 -16.37 9.03
N ILE A 35 -22.69 -15.06 9.17
CA ILE A 35 -22.74 -14.37 10.48
C ILE A 35 -24.08 -13.64 10.70
N ALA A 36 -24.76 -13.24 9.63
CA ALA A 36 -26.06 -12.60 9.68
C ALA A 36 -26.83 -12.85 8.39
N ARG A 37 -28.16 -12.72 8.44
CA ARG A 37 -29.03 -12.63 7.27
C ARG A 37 -29.79 -11.32 7.32
N VAL A 38 -29.80 -10.59 6.22
CA VAL A 38 -30.47 -9.29 6.06
C VAL A 38 -31.40 -9.42 4.85
N GLY A 39 -32.71 -9.57 5.08
CA GLY A 39 -33.64 -9.94 4.00
C GLY A 39 -33.21 -11.26 3.34
N ASP A 40 -33.03 -11.23 2.02
CA ASP A 40 -32.55 -12.39 1.24
C ASP A 40 -31.02 -12.46 1.13
N PHE A 41 -30.29 -11.51 1.73
CA PHE A 41 -28.84 -11.43 1.65
C PHE A 41 -28.17 -12.10 2.86
N GLU A 42 -27.37 -13.14 2.60
CA GLU A 42 -26.54 -13.80 3.60
C GLU A 42 -25.18 -13.11 3.71
N VAL A 43 -24.85 -12.63 4.91
CA VAL A 43 -23.59 -11.92 5.19
C VAL A 43 -22.50 -12.93 5.55
N PRO A 44 -21.43 -13.08 4.74
CA PRO A 44 -20.37 -14.03 5.03
C PRO A 44 -19.55 -13.63 6.25
N TYR A 45 -19.19 -14.62 7.08
CA TYR A 45 -18.34 -14.43 8.26
C TYR A 45 -16.99 -13.79 7.92
N GLU A 46 -16.39 -14.18 6.79
CA GLU A 46 -15.11 -13.62 6.32
C GLU A 46 -15.16 -12.10 6.08
N TRP A 47 -16.33 -11.56 5.70
CA TRP A 47 -16.48 -10.13 5.50
C TRP A 47 -16.42 -9.38 6.83
N PHE A 48 -17.12 -9.90 7.84
CA PHE A 48 -17.01 -9.35 9.19
C PHE A 48 -15.59 -9.51 9.74
N LEU A 49 -14.92 -10.64 9.50
CA LEU A 49 -13.55 -10.85 9.96
C LEU A 49 -12.59 -9.79 9.38
N ASN A 50 -12.77 -9.41 8.12
CA ASN A 50 -11.99 -8.36 7.48
C ASN A 50 -12.33 -6.96 8.03
N GLU A 51 -13.60 -6.63 8.24
CA GLU A 51 -14.01 -5.38 8.88
C GLU A 51 -13.42 -5.30 10.31
N PHE A 52 -13.53 -6.39 11.08
CA PHE A 52 -12.99 -6.48 12.43
C PHE A 52 -11.49 -6.22 12.45
N ARG A 53 -10.71 -6.94 11.63
CA ARG A 53 -9.24 -6.75 11.56
C ARG A 53 -8.83 -5.33 11.17
N SER A 54 -9.62 -4.64 10.35
CA SER A 54 -9.30 -3.30 9.87
C SER A 54 -9.75 -2.16 10.78
N THR A 55 -10.61 -2.42 11.77
CA THR A 55 -11.23 -1.35 12.57
C THR A 55 -11.19 -1.55 14.08
N PHE A 56 -10.93 -2.77 14.59
CA PHE A 56 -11.02 -3.08 16.04
C PHE A 56 -10.17 -2.15 16.92
N PHE A 57 -9.01 -1.70 16.43
CA PHE A 57 -8.10 -0.81 17.18
C PHE A 57 -8.73 0.56 17.50
N ARG A 58 -9.78 0.96 16.77
CA ARG A 58 -10.54 2.19 17.05
C ARG A 58 -11.42 2.08 18.29
N HIS A 59 -11.73 0.86 18.71
CA HIS A 59 -12.61 0.56 19.84
C HIS A 59 -11.83 -0.10 20.99
N ALA A 60 -10.51 0.11 21.09
CA ALA A 60 -9.63 -0.58 22.05
C ALA A 60 -10.03 -0.42 23.53
N GLN A 61 -10.84 0.59 23.86
CA GLN A 61 -11.35 0.85 25.22
C GLN A 61 -12.77 0.33 25.46
N SER A 62 -13.42 -0.27 24.46
CA SER A 62 -14.77 -0.82 24.61
C SER A 62 -14.76 -2.12 25.42
N SER A 63 -15.78 -2.29 26.26
CA SER A 63 -16.04 -3.53 26.99
C SER A 63 -16.47 -4.68 26.06
N ASN A 64 -16.96 -4.38 24.86
CA ASN A 64 -17.31 -5.37 23.84
C ASN A 64 -16.97 -4.89 22.42
N VAL A 65 -15.67 -4.85 22.13
CA VAL A 65 -15.10 -4.47 20.82
C VAL A 65 -15.75 -5.19 19.64
N ARG A 66 -16.14 -6.46 19.80
CA ARG A 66 -16.76 -7.24 18.72
C ARG A 66 -18.11 -6.68 18.32
N GLN A 67 -18.95 -6.35 19.31
CA GLN A 67 -20.27 -5.78 19.04
C GLN A 67 -20.16 -4.37 18.45
N GLU A 68 -19.27 -3.54 18.99
CA GLU A 68 -19.04 -2.17 18.50
C GLU A 68 -18.57 -2.10 17.05
N VAL A 69 -17.87 -3.14 16.56
CA VAL A 69 -17.52 -3.25 15.14
C VAL A 69 -18.64 -3.91 14.33
N PHE A 70 -19.33 -4.88 14.92
CA PHE A 70 -20.39 -5.63 14.24
C PHE A 70 -21.62 -4.78 13.93
N ASP A 71 -22.06 -3.91 14.85
CA ASP A 71 -23.28 -3.13 14.65
C ASP A 71 -23.18 -2.18 13.44
N PRO A 72 -22.14 -1.32 13.30
CA PRO A 72 -22.00 -0.48 12.12
C PRO A 72 -21.75 -1.29 10.83
N PHE A 73 -21.13 -2.46 10.94
CA PHE A 73 -20.97 -3.37 9.81
C PHE A 73 -22.33 -3.90 9.33
N LEU A 74 -23.18 -4.33 10.26
CA LEU A 74 -24.52 -4.82 9.95
C LEU A 74 -25.40 -3.71 9.38
N GLU A 75 -25.32 -2.48 9.90
CA GLU A 75 -26.01 -1.31 9.33
C GLU A 75 -25.64 -1.09 7.85
N LYS A 76 -24.35 -1.22 7.49
CA LYS A 76 -23.92 -1.13 6.08
C LYS A 76 -24.51 -2.25 5.22
N MET A 77 -24.58 -3.48 5.74
CA MET A 77 -25.17 -4.61 5.01
C MET A 77 -26.69 -4.42 4.82
N THR A 78 -27.37 -3.87 5.82
CA THR A 78 -28.78 -3.46 5.72
C THR A 78 -29.00 -2.40 4.66
N LEU A 79 -28.18 -1.34 4.64
CA LEU A 79 -28.26 -0.32 3.60
C LEU A 79 -27.98 -0.88 2.19
N TYR A 80 -27.03 -1.80 2.08
CA TYR A 80 -26.73 -2.49 0.82
C TYR A 80 -27.94 -3.27 0.32
N GLU A 81 -28.60 -4.06 1.18
CA GLU A 81 -29.78 -4.85 0.80
C GLU A 81 -30.96 -3.94 0.41
N LEU A 82 -31.20 -2.87 1.15
CA LEU A 82 -32.22 -1.86 0.81
C LEU A 82 -31.95 -1.23 -0.55
N ALA A 83 -30.71 -0.84 -0.85
CA ALA A 83 -30.35 -0.26 -2.14
C ALA A 83 -30.46 -1.27 -3.29
N ARG A 84 -30.12 -2.54 -3.04
CA ARG A 84 -30.24 -3.63 -4.02
C ARG A 84 -31.69 -3.89 -4.39
N THR A 85 -32.58 -3.91 -3.40
CA THR A 85 -34.01 -4.18 -3.57
C THR A 85 -34.81 -2.97 -4.06
N SER A 86 -34.31 -1.74 -3.88
CA SER A 86 -34.97 -0.53 -4.36
C SER A 86 -34.76 -0.23 -5.85
N GLY A 87 -34.07 -1.09 -6.60
CA GLY A 87 -33.82 -0.92 -8.04
C GLY A 87 -32.75 0.12 -8.38
N VAL A 88 -32.04 0.71 -7.41
CA VAL A 88 -30.94 1.66 -7.66
C VAL A 88 -29.83 1.01 -8.48
N GLY A 89 -29.64 -0.30 -8.31
CA GLY A 89 -28.72 -1.09 -9.10
C GLY A 89 -29.14 -1.35 -10.56
N GLU A 90 -30.32 -0.95 -11.01
CA GLU A 90 -30.78 -1.21 -12.38
C GLU A 90 -30.41 -0.09 -13.37
N ASP A 91 -29.98 1.08 -12.88
CA ASP A 91 -29.50 2.18 -13.72
C ASP A 91 -28.20 1.78 -14.45
N ALA A 92 -28.27 1.71 -15.79
CA ALA A 92 -27.15 1.35 -16.64
C ALA A 92 -25.94 2.29 -16.50
N ALA A 93 -26.17 3.59 -16.27
CA ALA A 93 -25.09 4.55 -16.09
C ALA A 93 -24.36 4.30 -14.77
N PHE A 94 -25.11 4.06 -13.69
CA PHE A 94 -24.57 3.69 -12.38
C PHE A 94 -23.80 2.36 -12.44
N GLN A 95 -24.35 1.34 -13.11
CA GLN A 95 -23.66 0.05 -13.28
C GLN A 95 -22.36 0.17 -14.05
N GLN A 96 -22.34 0.98 -15.11
CA GLN A 96 -21.11 1.25 -15.85
C GLN A 96 -20.05 1.95 -14.98
N GLU A 97 -20.44 2.95 -14.21
CA GLU A 97 -19.53 3.66 -13.30
C GLU A 97 -19.01 2.74 -12.18
N LEU A 98 -19.90 1.95 -11.57
CA LEU A 98 -19.57 0.97 -10.54
C LEU A 98 -18.55 -0.05 -11.07
N GLN A 99 -18.80 -0.60 -12.26
CA GLN A 99 -17.92 -1.56 -12.90
C GLN A 99 -16.54 -0.96 -13.18
N GLN A 100 -16.47 0.26 -13.71
CA GLN A 100 -15.21 0.97 -13.93
C GLN A 100 -14.41 1.17 -12.64
N LYS A 101 -15.07 1.54 -11.55
CA LYS A 101 -14.43 1.69 -10.23
C LYS A 101 -13.92 0.35 -9.71
N ILE A 102 -14.72 -0.70 -9.80
CA ILE A 102 -14.34 -2.06 -9.38
C ILE A 102 -13.14 -2.55 -10.18
N ASP A 103 -13.15 -2.38 -11.50
CA ASP A 103 -12.04 -2.83 -12.35
C ASP A 103 -10.76 -2.03 -12.09
N GLY A 104 -10.87 -0.73 -11.84
CA GLY A 104 -9.73 0.09 -11.40
C GLY A 104 -9.14 -0.39 -10.07
N MET A 105 -9.99 -0.72 -9.09
CA MET A 105 -9.55 -1.28 -7.80
C MET A 105 -8.91 -2.65 -7.96
N LYS A 106 -9.50 -3.54 -8.78
CA LYS A 106 -8.94 -4.87 -9.06
C LYS A 106 -7.56 -4.76 -9.71
N ALA A 107 -7.42 -3.97 -10.77
CA ALA A 107 -6.15 -3.76 -11.45
C ALA A 107 -5.07 -3.23 -10.50
N PHE A 108 -5.44 -2.31 -9.60
CA PHE A 108 -4.53 -1.81 -8.58
C PHE A 108 -4.13 -2.92 -7.59
N MET A 109 -5.08 -3.71 -7.08
CA MET A 109 -4.79 -4.81 -6.15
C MET A 109 -3.95 -5.92 -6.79
N ASP A 110 -4.23 -6.27 -8.04
CA ASP A 110 -3.45 -7.23 -8.81
C ASP A 110 -2.00 -6.77 -8.97
N TYR A 111 -1.80 -5.47 -9.26
CA TYR A 111 -0.47 -4.86 -9.28
C TYR A 111 0.22 -4.96 -7.92
N GLN A 112 -0.46 -4.61 -6.82
CA GLN A 112 0.11 -4.70 -5.46
C GLN A 112 0.54 -6.14 -5.13
N LEU A 113 -0.29 -7.14 -5.42
CA LEU A 113 0.01 -8.55 -5.21
C LEU A 113 1.18 -9.02 -6.09
N ALA A 114 1.23 -8.59 -7.36
CA ALA A 114 2.33 -8.90 -8.26
C ALA A 114 3.66 -8.30 -7.75
N MET A 115 3.66 -7.04 -7.31
CA MET A 115 4.86 -6.41 -6.76
C MET A 115 5.31 -7.05 -5.44
N ALA A 116 4.37 -7.40 -4.56
CA ALA A 116 4.69 -8.14 -3.33
C ALA A 116 5.35 -9.50 -3.65
N ARG A 117 4.80 -10.23 -4.62
CA ARG A 117 5.39 -11.49 -5.10
C ARG A 117 6.80 -11.27 -5.65
N ILE A 118 6.99 -10.29 -6.54
CA ILE A 118 8.32 -9.95 -7.08
C ILE A 118 9.30 -9.63 -5.95
N GLY A 119 8.88 -8.82 -4.97
CA GLY A 119 9.69 -8.47 -3.80
C GLY A 119 10.15 -9.69 -3.01
N LEU A 120 9.25 -10.64 -2.72
CA LEU A 120 9.57 -11.87 -2.01
C LEU A 120 10.53 -12.77 -2.80
N TYR A 121 10.32 -12.93 -4.12
CA TYR A 121 11.22 -13.69 -4.98
C TYR A 121 12.62 -13.04 -5.05
N ASN A 122 12.67 -11.72 -5.22
CA ASN A 122 13.93 -10.99 -5.22
C ASN A 122 14.68 -11.17 -3.90
N GLN A 123 13.98 -11.03 -2.76
CA GLN A 123 14.59 -11.24 -1.45
C GLN A 123 15.14 -12.66 -1.29
N ALA A 124 14.36 -13.68 -1.69
CA ALA A 124 14.78 -15.07 -1.62
C ALA A 124 16.01 -15.33 -2.50
N TYR A 125 16.03 -14.79 -3.72
CA TYR A 125 17.14 -14.94 -4.66
C TYR A 125 18.41 -14.22 -4.17
N ILE A 126 18.30 -12.97 -3.73
CA ILE A 126 19.41 -12.19 -3.16
C ILE A 126 20.05 -12.93 -1.98
N LYS A 127 19.22 -13.52 -1.10
CA LYS A 127 19.69 -14.34 0.02
C LYS A 127 20.38 -15.62 -0.45
N ALA A 128 19.86 -16.29 -1.47
CA ALA A 128 20.46 -17.49 -2.06
C ALA A 128 21.84 -17.20 -2.68
N GLU A 129 22.03 -15.99 -3.23
CA GLU A 129 23.32 -15.49 -3.75
C GLU A 129 24.27 -14.97 -2.64
N GLY A 130 23.92 -15.21 -1.36
CA GLY A 130 24.78 -14.91 -0.21
C GLY A 130 24.74 -13.46 0.28
N ILE A 131 23.86 -12.62 -0.27
CA ILE A 131 23.68 -11.25 0.18
C ILE A 131 22.60 -11.26 1.28
N ASP A 132 23.04 -11.18 2.53
CA ASP A 132 22.14 -11.12 3.68
C ASP A 132 22.29 -9.74 4.38
N PRO A 133 21.29 -8.85 4.28
CA PRO A 133 21.33 -7.54 4.93
C PRO A 133 21.61 -7.61 6.43
N ALA A 134 21.16 -8.68 7.10
CA ALA A 134 21.39 -8.86 8.54
C ALA A 134 22.85 -9.20 8.90
N LYS A 135 23.69 -9.55 7.92
CA LYS A 135 25.10 -9.89 8.09
C LYS A 135 26.05 -8.79 7.63
N VAL A 136 25.54 -7.69 7.08
CA VAL A 136 26.38 -6.58 6.62
C VAL A 136 26.87 -5.80 7.83
N THR A 137 28.18 -5.87 8.08
CA THR A 137 28.84 -5.07 9.10
C THR A 137 29.42 -3.80 8.49
N VAL A 138 29.38 -2.72 9.27
CA VAL A 138 30.02 -1.43 8.98
C VAL A 138 31.08 -1.20 10.03
N THR A 139 32.33 -1.05 9.59
CA THR A 139 33.44 -0.70 10.48
C THR A 139 33.46 0.80 10.75
N ASP A 140 34.08 1.20 11.86
CA ASP A 140 34.26 2.64 12.18
C ASP A 140 35.11 3.35 11.11
N GLU A 141 36.06 2.66 10.47
CA GLU A 141 36.85 3.21 9.36
C GLU A 141 35.96 3.52 8.14
N GLU A 142 35.13 2.56 7.71
CA GLU A 142 34.19 2.75 6.61
C GLU A 142 33.18 3.87 6.91
N LEU A 143 32.72 3.95 8.15
CA LEU A 143 31.77 4.98 8.57
C LEU A 143 32.42 6.37 8.59
N GLN A 144 33.69 6.48 8.99
CA GLN A 144 34.44 7.74 8.98
C GLN A 144 34.71 8.22 7.54
N SER A 145 35.01 7.31 6.62
CA SER A 145 35.11 7.64 5.19
C SER A 145 33.77 8.13 4.62
N PHE A 146 32.68 7.43 4.94
CA PHE A 146 31.34 7.83 4.50
C PHE A 146 30.89 9.18 5.07
N LEU A 147 31.21 9.46 6.34
CA LEU A 147 30.96 10.76 6.97
C LEU A 147 31.66 11.90 6.23
N ALA A 148 32.93 11.72 5.86
CA ALA A 148 33.69 12.72 5.11
C ALA A 148 33.12 12.95 3.70
N GLU A 149 32.67 11.90 3.01
CA GLU A 149 32.03 12.02 1.69
C GLU A 149 30.69 12.78 1.77
N GLU A 150 29.82 12.45 2.73
CA GLU A 150 28.56 13.15 2.95
C GLU A 150 28.77 14.60 3.42
N GLY A 151 29.78 14.86 4.26
CA GLY A 151 30.15 16.22 4.69
C GLY A 151 30.64 17.09 3.54
N ASN A 152 31.36 16.52 2.56
CA ASN A 152 31.74 17.22 1.33
C ASN A 152 30.54 17.50 0.42
N ALA A 153 29.57 16.59 0.37
CA ALA A 153 28.34 16.78 -0.39
C ALA A 153 27.40 17.82 0.26
N PHE A 154 27.44 17.95 1.58
CA PHE A 154 26.62 18.87 2.37
C PHE A 154 27.46 19.64 3.42
N PRO A 155 28.24 20.66 3.01
CA PRO A 155 29.15 21.36 3.90
C PRO A 155 28.45 21.96 5.13
N GLY A 156 28.98 21.65 6.32
CA GLY A 156 28.48 22.16 7.61
C GLY A 156 27.27 21.43 8.20
N ALA A 157 26.74 20.40 7.51
CA ALA A 157 25.60 19.60 8.00
C ALA A 157 26.03 18.47 8.96
N LEU A 158 27.28 18.02 8.88
CA LEU A 158 27.83 16.91 9.66
C LEU A 158 29.19 17.32 10.24
N PRO A 159 29.53 16.85 11.45
CA PRO A 159 30.85 17.06 12.04
C PRO A 159 31.94 16.27 11.31
N ASP A 160 33.19 16.65 11.52
CA ASP A 160 34.35 16.08 10.82
C ASP A 160 34.75 14.69 11.36
N SER A 161 34.33 14.35 12.58
CA SER A 161 34.72 13.09 13.25
C SER A 161 33.53 12.32 13.82
N LEU A 162 33.65 10.98 13.85
CA LEU A 162 32.63 10.11 14.45
C LEU A 162 32.43 10.35 15.95
N GLY A 163 33.44 10.85 16.67
CA GLY A 163 33.38 11.10 18.11
C GLY A 163 32.49 12.29 18.49
N GLU A 164 32.21 13.18 17.54
CA GLU A 164 31.35 14.34 17.71
C GLU A 164 29.88 14.04 17.39
N LEU A 165 29.59 12.87 16.83
CA LEU A 165 28.24 12.44 16.52
C LEU A 165 27.51 11.95 17.77
N GLN A 166 26.26 12.38 17.91
CA GLN A 166 25.34 11.77 18.87
C GLN A 166 25.15 10.27 18.52
N PRO A 167 25.02 9.36 19.51
CA PRO A 167 24.95 7.92 19.27
C PRO A 167 23.88 7.49 18.25
N HIS A 168 22.69 8.11 18.30
CA HIS A 168 21.60 7.83 17.37
C HIS A 168 21.90 8.27 15.92
N VAL A 169 22.69 9.33 15.72
CA VAL A 169 23.12 9.79 14.39
C VAL A 169 24.17 8.82 13.83
N LYS A 170 25.11 8.38 14.67
CA LYS A 170 26.10 7.35 14.29
C LYS A 170 25.40 6.05 13.85
N GLU A 171 24.39 5.61 14.59
CA GLU A 171 23.59 4.43 14.24
C GLU A 171 22.85 4.61 12.92
N MET A 172 22.19 5.76 12.70
CA MET A 172 21.48 6.06 11.45
C MET A 172 22.43 6.05 10.23
N LEU A 173 23.60 6.68 10.35
CA LEU A 173 24.62 6.67 9.29
C LEU A 173 25.15 5.27 9.03
N SER A 174 25.33 4.47 10.08
CA SER A 174 25.74 3.06 9.96
C SER A 174 24.70 2.23 9.21
N GLN A 175 23.42 2.38 9.55
CA GLN A 175 22.32 1.69 8.86
C GLN A 175 22.20 2.14 7.39
N ARG A 176 22.40 3.43 7.10
CA ARG A 176 22.41 3.97 5.74
C ARG A 176 23.57 3.39 4.93
N LEU A 177 24.78 3.38 5.47
CA LEU A 177 25.95 2.81 4.80
C LEU A 177 25.80 1.30 4.59
N ALA A 178 25.30 0.56 5.57
CA ALA A 178 24.97 -0.86 5.42
C ALA A 178 23.97 -1.08 4.27
N SER A 179 22.92 -0.26 4.19
CA SER A 179 21.93 -0.30 3.12
C SER A 179 22.53 -0.02 1.74
N LEU A 180 23.46 0.94 1.64
CA LEU A 180 24.18 1.24 0.40
C LEU A 180 25.10 0.08 -0.02
N LYS A 181 25.81 -0.55 0.93
CA LYS A 181 26.63 -1.74 0.67
C LYS A 181 25.79 -2.89 0.12
N VAL A 182 24.61 -3.15 0.71
CA VAL A 182 23.65 -4.14 0.20
C VAL A 182 23.20 -3.77 -1.21
N ALA A 183 22.78 -2.51 -1.44
CA ALA A 183 22.29 -2.06 -2.73
C ALA A 183 23.35 -2.21 -3.84
N GLU A 184 24.61 -1.89 -3.55
CA GLU A 184 25.71 -2.05 -4.49
C GLU A 184 26.02 -3.53 -4.76
N ALA A 185 26.00 -4.38 -3.72
CA ALA A 185 26.15 -5.83 -3.90
C ALA A 185 25.05 -6.41 -4.81
N VAL A 186 23.79 -6.00 -4.60
CA VAL A 186 22.65 -6.40 -5.44
C VAL A 186 22.82 -5.88 -6.88
N LYS A 187 23.23 -4.62 -7.05
CA LYS A 187 23.48 -4.03 -8.38
C LYS A 187 24.56 -4.78 -9.14
N ASN A 188 25.62 -5.21 -8.45
CA ASN A 188 26.70 -6.01 -9.04
C ASN A 188 26.24 -7.42 -9.39
N LEU A 189 25.44 -8.06 -8.53
CA LEU A 189 24.77 -9.33 -8.84
C LEU A 189 23.91 -9.21 -10.11
N VAL A 190 23.04 -8.19 -10.17
CA VAL A 190 22.18 -7.94 -11.34
C VAL A 190 23.02 -7.71 -12.58
N ARG A 191 24.06 -6.87 -12.52
CA ARG A 191 24.93 -6.60 -13.67
C ARG A 191 25.58 -7.88 -14.21
N LYS A 192 26.12 -8.72 -13.32
CA LYS A 192 26.75 -10.00 -13.68
C LYS A 192 25.78 -10.96 -14.36
N LYS A 193 24.52 -10.99 -13.91
CA LYS A 193 23.50 -11.93 -14.40
C LYS A 193 22.69 -11.37 -15.57
N ARG A 194 22.72 -10.06 -15.81
CA ARG A 194 21.95 -9.39 -16.86
C ARG A 194 22.35 -9.84 -18.25
N GLU A 195 23.63 -10.16 -18.45
CA GLU A 195 24.16 -10.62 -19.73
C GLU A 195 23.54 -11.96 -20.17
N ASP A 196 23.07 -12.76 -19.21
CA ASP A 196 22.44 -14.07 -19.46
C ASP A 196 20.91 -13.96 -19.68
N LEU A 197 20.31 -12.77 -19.52
CA LEU A 197 18.87 -12.57 -19.58
C LEU A 197 18.47 -11.74 -20.80
N LYS A 198 17.66 -12.33 -21.68
CA LYS A 198 17.04 -11.58 -22.79
C LYS A 198 15.99 -10.63 -22.22
N ILE A 199 16.24 -9.33 -22.35
CA ILE A 199 15.30 -8.28 -21.95
C ILE A 199 14.73 -7.63 -23.22
N GLU A 200 13.42 -7.78 -23.43
CA GLU A 200 12.70 -7.10 -24.50
C GLU A 200 11.83 -6.00 -23.88
N VAL A 201 11.93 -4.79 -24.44
CA VAL A 201 11.19 -3.62 -23.93
C VAL A 201 10.33 -3.05 -25.06
N GLN A 202 9.03 -2.93 -24.80
CA GLN A 202 8.12 -2.30 -25.73
C GLN A 202 8.09 -0.78 -25.49
N GLN A 203 9.12 -0.10 -26.00
CA GLN A 203 9.35 1.33 -25.75
C GLN A 203 8.15 2.21 -26.13
N SER A 204 7.41 1.86 -27.18
CA SER A 204 6.21 2.59 -27.62
C SER A 204 5.13 2.71 -26.54
N LEU A 205 4.99 1.70 -25.66
CA LEU A 205 4.04 1.78 -24.55
C LEU A 205 4.52 2.72 -23.45
N ILE A 206 5.83 2.71 -23.16
CA ILE A 206 6.43 3.61 -22.19
C ILE A 206 6.25 5.06 -22.64
N ASP A 207 6.55 5.34 -23.91
CA ASP A 207 6.45 6.68 -24.49
C ASP A 207 4.99 7.16 -24.60
N SER A 208 4.02 6.24 -24.63
CA SER A 208 2.59 6.57 -24.69
C SER A 208 2.00 7.03 -23.37
N VAL A 209 2.73 6.90 -22.25
CA VAL A 209 2.23 7.29 -20.93
C VAL A 209 2.10 8.81 -20.87
N PRO A 210 0.89 9.36 -20.65
CA PRO A 210 0.69 10.81 -20.59
C PRO A 210 1.41 11.39 -19.38
N LEU A 211 2.29 12.35 -19.63
CA LEU A 211 2.95 13.10 -18.56
C LEU A 211 2.02 14.21 -18.06
N PRO A 212 1.90 14.44 -16.74
CA PRO A 212 1.14 15.57 -16.23
C PRO A 212 1.76 16.88 -16.71
N GLU A 213 0.93 17.89 -17.01
CA GLU A 213 1.42 19.24 -17.31
C GLU A 213 2.20 19.77 -16.10
N MET A 214 3.54 19.81 -16.21
CA MET A 214 4.38 20.45 -15.21
C MET A 214 4.28 21.97 -15.38
N LYS A 215 3.24 22.59 -14.80
CA LYS A 215 3.17 24.05 -14.67
C LYS A 215 4.19 24.52 -13.63
N GLY A 216 5.37 24.88 -14.11
CA GLY A 216 6.45 25.49 -13.33
C GLY A 216 7.64 25.79 -14.23
N THR A 217 8.29 26.94 -14.00
CA THR A 217 9.56 27.25 -14.65
C THR A 217 10.54 26.11 -14.35
N PRO A 218 11.15 25.45 -15.35
CA PRO A 218 12.17 24.44 -15.08
C PRO A 218 13.25 25.07 -14.17
N PRO A 219 13.74 24.36 -13.14
CA PRO A 219 14.77 24.91 -12.27
C PRO A 219 15.97 25.34 -13.12
N PRO A 220 16.54 26.55 -12.90
CA PRO A 220 17.65 27.04 -13.71
C PRO A 220 18.87 26.16 -13.44
N GLY A 221 19.22 25.32 -14.42
CA GLY A 221 20.38 24.43 -14.30
C GLY A 221 20.42 23.25 -15.28
N MET A 222 19.29 22.77 -15.81
CA MET A 222 19.32 21.68 -16.81
C MET A 222 19.49 22.20 -18.25
N LYS A 223 20.49 23.04 -18.49
CA LYS A 223 21.10 23.13 -19.82
C LYS A 223 22.19 22.08 -19.91
N GLY A 224 21.82 20.88 -20.35
CA GLY A 224 22.79 19.92 -20.88
C GLY A 224 22.76 18.51 -20.30
N VAL A 225 21.62 17.81 -20.28
CA VAL A 225 21.65 16.33 -20.40
C VAL A 225 20.44 15.83 -21.19
N ALA A 226 20.27 16.32 -22.42
CA ALA A 226 19.65 15.48 -23.45
C ALA A 226 20.71 14.46 -23.90
N ARG A 227 21.07 13.51 -23.03
CA ARG A 227 21.76 12.31 -23.51
C ARG A 227 20.70 11.50 -24.22
N ARG A 228 20.72 11.56 -25.55
CA ARG A 228 20.18 10.52 -26.43
C ARG A 228 20.61 9.18 -25.84
N PHE A 229 19.66 8.41 -25.32
CA PHE A 229 19.86 6.98 -25.22
C PHE A 229 19.65 6.46 -26.63
N THR A 230 20.76 6.24 -27.33
CA THR A 230 20.80 5.35 -28.49
C THR A 230 21.05 3.96 -27.93
N VAL A 231 20.07 3.08 -28.10
CA VAL A 231 20.26 1.63 -28.16
C VAL A 231 19.59 1.17 -29.43
#